data_AF-A0A1X6MRA3-F1
#
_entry.id   AF-A0A1X6MRA3-F1
#
_cell.length_a   1.000
_cell.length_b   1.000
_cell.length_c   1.000
_cell.angle_alpha   90.00
_cell.angle_beta   90.00
_cell.angle_gamma   90.00
#
_symmetry.space_group_name_H-M   'P 1'
#
loop_
_entity.id
_entity.type
_entity.pdbx_description
1 polymer ?
#
loop_
_entity_poly.entity_id
_entity_poly.type
_entity_poly.pdbx_seq_one_letter_code
_entity_poly.pdbx_strand_id
1 'polypeptide(L)'
;MSSSLVHHRDVLFGPISVDDSASDEYSTTTDSEPQTPDLEPFSPTPTPPRPVQSADWFLSDGNVYLRVNGACDGPDIIYKVHGYFLQRDSIIFRDILCGRRGEDGKSEDAAIFVPDVVEHEMDCLLSFLYHGMYKCTTLVDDWTALLAISSRYMFHEIRLRAISELEAQHARISPVRRIVLAAKHDVHEWPKPAYVELCMRNDPLSPWEAKQLGLYNAVMLAKAREVVLLRRVTILEAALGSGAGCPCGTEVCERARLREAQKRAPEKDDFHQFVTGVVSELFSL
;
A
#
# COMPACT_ATOMS: atom_id res chain seq x y z
N MET A 1 44.84 26.16 -28.99
CA MET A 1 43.99 27.10 -29.74
C MET A 1 43.08 26.28 -30.65
N SER A 2 41.82 26.71 -30.71
CA SER A 2 40.70 26.18 -31.52
C SER A 2 39.93 24.98 -30.97
N SER A 3 38.86 25.38 -30.27
CA SER A 3 37.68 24.65 -29.79
C SER A 3 36.77 24.25 -30.95
N SER A 4 36.09 23.11 -30.84
CA SER A 4 35.02 22.68 -31.75
C SER A 4 33.68 22.77 -31.03
N LEU A 5 32.80 23.61 -31.55
CA LEU A 5 31.48 23.94 -31.02
C LEU A 5 30.47 22.79 -31.21
N VAL A 6 29.80 22.40 -30.13
CA VAL A 6 28.55 21.62 -30.16
C VAL A 6 27.39 22.58 -29.98
N HIS A 7 26.46 22.60 -30.93
CA HIS A 7 25.24 23.40 -30.88
C HIS A 7 24.30 22.91 -29.78
N HIS A 8 24.10 23.76 -28.78
CA HIS A 8 23.00 23.67 -27.81
C HIS A 8 21.72 24.20 -28.49
N ARG A 9 20.65 23.40 -28.53
CA ARG A 9 19.32 23.85 -28.94
C ARG A 9 18.54 24.20 -27.68
N ASP A 10 18.46 25.49 -27.39
CA ASP A 10 17.65 26.04 -26.32
C ASP A 10 16.17 26.05 -26.73
N VAL A 11 15.33 25.38 -25.94
CA VAL A 11 13.86 25.49 -26.03
C VAL A 11 13.44 26.68 -25.17
N LEU A 12 13.20 27.82 -25.82
CA LEU A 12 12.66 29.03 -25.20
C LEU A 12 11.17 28.83 -24.88
N PHE A 13 10.84 28.77 -23.59
CA PHE A 13 9.47 29.05 -23.12
C PHE A 13 9.29 30.57 -23.06
N GLY A 14 8.38 31.10 -23.87
CA GLY A 14 7.99 32.52 -23.84
C GLY A 14 7.08 32.85 -22.65
N PRO A 15 7.08 34.11 -22.16
CA PRO A 15 6.24 34.53 -21.05
C PRO A 15 4.80 34.80 -21.51
N ILE A 16 3.83 34.41 -20.68
CA ILE A 16 2.41 34.73 -20.85
C ILE A 16 2.16 36.14 -20.31
N SER A 17 1.74 37.04 -21.19
CA SER A 17 1.36 38.41 -20.88
C SER A 17 0.07 38.46 -20.07
N VAL A 18 0.06 39.29 -19.04
CA VAL A 18 -1.12 39.68 -18.25
C VAL A 18 -1.48 41.10 -18.71
N ASP A 19 -2.64 41.27 -19.34
CA ASP A 19 -3.18 42.60 -19.63
C ASP A 19 -4.32 42.92 -18.67
N ASP A 20 -4.05 43.98 -17.90
CA ASP A 20 -4.92 44.71 -17.00
C ASP A 20 -5.43 45.98 -17.71
N SER A 21 -6.51 46.57 -17.20
CA SER A 21 -7.06 47.92 -17.51
C SER A 21 -8.11 48.01 -18.64
N ALA A 22 -9.15 48.84 -18.59
CA ALA A 22 -9.83 49.64 -17.55
C ALA A 22 -11.02 50.35 -18.24
N SER A 23 -12.03 50.78 -17.45
CA SER A 23 -12.87 52.00 -17.58
C SER A 23 -13.67 52.26 -18.88
N ASP A 24 -14.85 52.87 -18.92
CA ASP A 24 -15.85 53.45 -18.01
C ASP A 24 -17.08 53.73 -18.91
N GLU A 25 -18.30 53.83 -18.36
CA GLU A 25 -19.20 54.97 -18.63
C GLU A 25 -20.53 54.91 -17.86
N TYR A 26 -21.03 56.11 -17.60
CA TYR A 26 -21.98 56.56 -16.58
C TYR A 26 -23.36 56.86 -17.17
N SER A 27 -24.45 56.58 -16.42
CA SER A 27 -25.68 57.42 -16.27
C SER A 27 -26.76 56.65 -15.49
N THR A 28 -27.10 57.01 -14.24
CA THR A 28 -28.09 58.03 -13.77
C THR A 28 -29.47 57.43 -13.44
N THR A 29 -29.67 57.26 -12.12
CA THR A 29 -30.91 57.28 -11.28
C THR A 29 -32.19 56.60 -11.76
N THR A 30 -32.68 55.66 -10.94
CA THR A 30 -34.04 55.75 -10.39
C THR A 30 -34.10 55.08 -9.02
N ASP A 31 -34.71 55.81 -8.09
CA ASP A 31 -34.97 55.51 -6.68
C ASP A 31 -35.97 54.35 -6.55
N SER A 32 -35.65 53.29 -5.80
CA SER A 32 -36.58 52.22 -5.43
C SER A 32 -36.11 51.51 -4.16
N GLU A 33 -36.93 51.69 -3.13
CA GLU A 33 -37.07 51.03 -1.83
C GLU A 33 -36.41 49.63 -1.68
N PRO A 34 -35.70 49.33 -0.57
CA PRO A 34 -35.08 48.02 -0.39
C PRO A 34 -36.13 46.97 -0.01
N GLN A 35 -36.57 46.20 -1.01
CA GLN A 35 -37.27 44.93 -0.76
C GLN A 35 -36.29 43.94 -0.13
N THR A 36 -36.63 43.47 1.07
CA THR A 36 -36.04 42.28 1.70
C THR A 36 -35.97 41.14 0.67
N PRO A 37 -34.79 40.56 0.39
CA PRO A 37 -34.72 39.38 -0.46
C PRO A 37 -35.39 38.23 0.29
N ASP A 38 -36.43 37.68 -0.33
CA ASP A 38 -37.09 36.46 0.08
C ASP A 38 -36.04 35.38 0.36
N LEU A 39 -36.02 34.89 1.60
CA LEU A 39 -35.26 33.71 1.99
C LEU A 39 -35.79 32.54 1.16
N GLU A 40 -35.01 32.10 0.17
CA GLU A 40 -35.26 30.81 -0.47
C GLU A 40 -35.36 29.73 0.62
N PRO A 41 -36.35 28.83 0.55
CA PRO A 41 -36.49 27.78 1.54
C PRO A 41 -35.23 26.92 1.47
N PHE A 42 -34.49 26.87 2.59
CA PHE A 42 -33.39 25.94 2.81
C PHE A 42 -33.80 24.56 2.29
N SER A 43 -33.15 24.10 1.23
CA SER A 43 -33.22 22.73 0.76
C SER A 43 -33.07 21.82 1.98
N PRO A 44 -33.95 20.84 2.21
CA PRO A 44 -33.80 19.95 3.34
C PRO A 44 -32.45 19.26 3.21
N THR A 45 -31.57 19.48 4.20
CA THR A 45 -30.33 18.74 4.36
C THR A 45 -30.67 17.26 4.17
N PRO A 46 -29.98 16.52 3.26
CA PRO A 46 -30.27 15.11 3.09
C PRO A 46 -30.13 14.45 4.45
N THR A 47 -31.25 13.93 4.96
CA THR A 47 -31.26 13.22 6.24
C THR A 47 -30.27 12.07 6.08
N PRO A 48 -29.28 11.92 6.98
CA PRO A 48 -28.30 10.86 6.83
C PRO A 48 -29.03 9.52 6.72
N PRO A 49 -28.63 8.66 5.78
CA PRO A 49 -29.28 7.37 5.57
C PRO A 49 -29.27 6.60 6.89
N ARG A 50 -30.41 6.00 7.25
CA ARG A 50 -30.52 5.25 8.51
C ARG A 50 -29.52 4.10 8.49
N PRO A 51 -28.83 3.82 9.61
CA PRO A 51 -27.98 2.66 9.69
C PRO A 51 -28.77 1.37 9.43
N VAL A 52 -28.15 0.41 8.76
CA VAL A 52 -28.73 -0.90 8.40
C VAL A 52 -28.13 -1.97 9.30
N GLN A 53 -28.93 -2.95 9.72
CA GLN A 53 -28.42 -4.08 10.51
C GLN A 53 -27.62 -5.04 9.62
N SER A 54 -26.48 -5.52 10.12
CA SER A 54 -25.71 -6.57 9.44
C SER A 54 -26.52 -7.86 9.32
N ALA A 55 -26.59 -8.43 8.12
CA ALA A 55 -27.34 -9.66 7.88
C ALA A 55 -26.75 -10.88 8.61
N ASP A 56 -25.43 -10.96 8.68
CA ASP A 56 -24.71 -12.11 9.25
C ASP A 56 -24.36 -11.92 10.72
N TRP A 57 -24.25 -10.67 11.19
CA TRP A 57 -23.67 -10.32 12.48
C TRP A 57 -24.60 -9.52 13.38
N PHE A 58 -25.86 -9.95 13.44
CA PHE A 58 -26.85 -9.44 14.39
C PHE A 58 -27.28 -10.56 15.36
N LEU A 59 -26.44 -10.82 16.36
CA LEU A 59 -26.61 -11.96 17.25
C LEU A 59 -27.75 -11.72 18.26
N SER A 60 -28.64 -12.70 18.41
CA SER A 60 -29.78 -12.60 19.35
C SER A 60 -29.31 -12.39 20.79
N ASP A 61 -28.23 -13.06 21.17
CA ASP A 61 -27.58 -13.05 22.49
C ASP A 61 -26.44 -12.02 22.62
N GLY A 62 -26.15 -11.26 21.57
CA GLY A 62 -25.14 -10.21 21.59
C GLY A 62 -25.47 -9.10 22.61
N ASN A 63 -24.44 -8.60 23.29
CA ASN A 63 -24.57 -7.60 24.36
C ASN A 63 -23.97 -6.24 24.02
N VAL A 64 -23.35 -6.09 22.84
CA VAL A 64 -22.75 -4.84 22.37
C VAL A 64 -23.24 -4.53 20.95
N TYR A 65 -23.67 -3.29 20.74
CA TYR A 65 -23.98 -2.73 19.42
C TYR A 65 -22.81 -1.88 18.93
N LEU A 66 -22.29 -2.19 17.74
CA LEU A 66 -21.24 -1.43 17.06
C LEU A 66 -21.78 -0.84 15.77
N ARG A 67 -21.28 0.31 15.36
CA ARG A 67 -21.60 0.98 14.10
C ARG A 67 -20.31 1.18 13.30
N VAL A 68 -20.32 0.75 12.05
CA VAL A 68 -19.20 0.83 11.10
C VAL A 68 -19.64 1.64 9.88
N ASN A 69 -18.71 2.33 9.22
CA ASN A 69 -19.01 3.06 7.99
C ASN A 69 -19.43 2.10 6.87
N GLY A 70 -20.52 2.44 6.18
CA GLY A 70 -20.96 1.71 4.99
C GLY A 70 -19.97 1.84 3.83
N ALA A 71 -20.02 0.88 2.90
CA ALA A 71 -19.26 0.98 1.66
C ALA A 71 -19.83 2.08 0.74
N CYS A 72 -18.95 2.84 0.08
CA CYS A 72 -19.27 3.77 -1.02
C CYS A 72 -20.44 4.74 -0.74
N ASP A 73 -20.33 5.57 0.30
CA ASP A 73 -21.38 6.53 0.73
C ASP A 73 -22.74 5.86 1.07
N GLY A 74 -22.72 4.55 1.28
CA GLY A 74 -23.86 3.78 1.75
C GLY A 74 -24.19 4.04 3.23
N PRO A 75 -25.32 3.50 3.71
CA PRO A 75 -25.68 3.60 5.12
C PRO A 75 -24.65 2.92 6.01
N ASP A 76 -24.43 3.48 7.19
CA ASP A 76 -23.67 2.82 8.26
C ASP A 76 -24.28 1.45 8.61
N ILE A 77 -23.44 0.52 9.05
CA ILE A 77 -23.87 -0.84 9.38
C ILE A 77 -23.79 -1.05 10.88
N ILE A 78 -24.89 -1.55 11.46
CA ILE A 78 -24.99 -1.92 12.87
C ILE A 78 -24.74 -3.41 13.04
N TYR A 79 -23.82 -3.72 13.93
CA TYR A 79 -23.45 -5.05 14.36
C TYR A 79 -23.92 -5.26 15.79
N LYS A 80 -24.47 -6.44 16.08
CA LYS A 80 -24.81 -6.86 17.45
C LYS A 80 -24.02 -8.10 17.81
N VAL A 81 -23.05 -7.96 18.70
CA VAL A 81 -22.04 -8.99 18.99
C VAL A 81 -21.74 -9.14 20.48
N HIS A 82 -21.03 -10.20 20.86
CA HIS A 82 -20.51 -10.40 22.20
C HIS A 82 -19.25 -9.54 22.44
N GLY A 83 -19.36 -8.56 23.32
CA GLY A 83 -18.25 -7.69 23.71
C GLY A 83 -17.05 -8.43 24.30
N TYR A 84 -17.25 -9.60 24.89
CA TYR A 84 -16.18 -10.40 25.49
C TYR A 84 -15.04 -10.70 24.50
N PHE A 85 -15.34 -11.14 23.28
CA PHE A 85 -14.31 -11.47 22.29
C PHE A 85 -13.47 -10.25 21.91
N LEU A 86 -14.09 -9.07 21.85
CA LEU A 86 -13.41 -7.82 21.54
C LEU A 86 -12.52 -7.35 22.70
N GLN A 87 -13.03 -7.40 23.93
CA GLN A 87 -12.30 -6.99 25.14
C GLN A 87 -11.13 -7.91 25.46
N ARG A 88 -11.28 -9.21 25.19
CA ARG A 88 -10.26 -10.22 25.45
C ARG A 88 -9.00 -9.94 24.64
N ASP A 89 -9.17 -9.67 23.35
CA ASP A 89 -8.06 -9.65 22.40
C ASP A 89 -7.61 -8.24 21.98
N SER A 90 -8.39 -7.19 22.28
CA SER A 90 -8.04 -5.80 22.01
C SER A 90 -8.08 -4.93 23.26
N ILE A 91 -6.95 -4.28 23.55
CA ILE A 91 -6.83 -3.28 24.61
C ILE A 91 -7.70 -2.05 24.34
N ILE A 92 -7.79 -1.62 23.08
CA ILE A 92 -8.61 -0.47 22.68
C ILE A 92 -10.08 -0.78 22.92
N PHE A 93 -10.57 -1.95 22.47
CA PHE A 93 -11.96 -2.33 22.72
C PHE A 93 -12.25 -2.57 24.21
N ARG A 94 -11.27 -3.08 24.97
CA ARG A 94 -11.39 -3.16 26.42
C ARG A 94 -11.58 -1.79 27.05
N ASP A 95 -10.78 -0.81 26.70
CA ASP A 95 -10.89 0.55 27.25
C ASP A 95 -12.17 1.24 26.79
N ILE A 96 -12.52 1.08 25.51
CA ILE A 96 -13.76 1.58 24.91
C ILE A 96 -15.00 0.98 25.58
N LEU A 97 -14.99 -0.28 26.01
CA LEU A 97 -16.16 -0.95 26.59
C LEU A 97 -16.20 -0.83 28.11
N CYS A 98 -15.05 -0.88 28.80
CA CYS A 98 -14.95 -0.74 30.25
C CYS A 98 -15.06 0.73 30.71
N GLY A 99 -14.60 1.69 29.89
CA GLY A 99 -14.56 3.11 30.24
C GLY A 99 -15.92 3.81 30.21
N ARG A 100 -16.99 3.14 29.78
CA ARG A 100 -18.30 3.79 29.57
C ARG A 100 -19.13 3.89 30.82
N ARG A 101 -19.65 5.09 31.04
CA ARG A 101 -20.72 5.39 32.00
C ARG A 101 -22.02 5.58 31.23
N GLY A 102 -22.96 4.62 31.30
CA GLY A 102 -24.32 4.80 30.77
C GLY A 102 -24.87 3.67 29.88
N GLU A 103 -25.63 4.04 28.86
CA GLU A 103 -26.37 3.18 27.93
C GLU A 103 -25.64 2.90 26.60
N ASP A 104 -24.48 3.52 26.38
CA ASP A 104 -23.64 3.34 25.20
C ASP A 104 -23.39 1.87 24.87
N GLY A 105 -23.64 1.50 23.61
CA GLY A 105 -23.45 0.17 23.08
C GLY A 105 -24.49 -0.86 23.57
N LYS A 106 -25.55 -0.45 24.27
CA LYS A 106 -26.62 -1.35 24.75
C LYS A 106 -27.90 -1.32 23.90
N SER A 107 -28.02 -0.34 22.99
CA SER A 107 -29.11 -0.21 22.04
C SER A 107 -28.57 0.19 20.66
N GLU A 108 -29.41 0.07 19.63
CA GLU A 108 -29.07 0.48 18.26
C GLU A 108 -28.83 2.01 18.17
N ASP A 109 -29.63 2.80 18.87
CA ASP A 109 -29.50 4.28 18.89
C ASP A 109 -28.22 4.75 19.59
N ALA A 110 -27.71 3.94 20.54
CA ALA A 110 -26.47 4.21 21.27
C ALA A 110 -25.30 3.35 20.76
N ALA A 111 -25.38 2.81 19.54
CA ALA A 111 -24.34 1.94 18.99
C ALA A 111 -22.96 2.63 18.96
N ILE A 112 -21.94 1.85 19.29
CA ILE A 112 -20.56 2.33 19.39
C ILE A 112 -20.00 2.54 18.00
N PHE A 113 -19.72 3.78 17.65
CA PHE A 113 -19.05 4.07 16.38
C PHE A 113 -17.59 3.58 16.40
N VAL A 114 -17.24 2.80 15.39
CA VAL A 114 -15.92 2.22 15.16
C VAL A 114 -15.31 2.94 13.95
N PRO A 115 -14.51 4.01 14.17
CA PRO A 115 -14.01 4.84 13.08
C PRO A 115 -13.03 4.07 12.16
N ASP A 116 -12.96 4.54 10.92
CA ASP A 116 -12.01 4.09 9.88
C ASP A 116 -12.03 2.58 9.56
N VAL A 117 -13.07 1.86 9.98
CA VAL A 117 -13.31 0.46 9.62
C VAL A 117 -14.35 0.43 8.50
N VAL A 118 -14.13 -0.46 7.53
CA VAL A 118 -15.12 -0.79 6.50
C VAL A 118 -15.80 -2.11 6.86
N GLU A 119 -17.01 -2.33 6.33
CA GLU A 119 -17.81 -3.55 6.50
C GLU A 119 -16.98 -4.84 6.39
N HIS A 120 -16.25 -5.00 5.28
CA HIS A 120 -15.43 -6.19 5.02
C HIS A 120 -14.36 -6.45 6.11
N GLU A 121 -13.73 -5.41 6.64
CA GLU A 121 -12.75 -5.55 7.73
C GLU A 121 -13.40 -6.07 9.02
N MET A 122 -14.59 -5.53 9.34
CA MET A 122 -15.35 -5.98 10.51
C MET A 122 -15.85 -7.41 10.34
N ASP A 123 -16.41 -7.75 9.19
CA ASP A 123 -16.91 -9.10 8.90
C ASP A 123 -15.80 -10.14 8.96
N CYS A 124 -14.62 -9.83 8.41
CA CYS A 124 -13.46 -10.71 8.52
C CYS A 124 -13.02 -10.90 9.98
N LEU A 125 -12.98 -9.83 10.78
CA LEU A 125 -12.65 -9.90 12.21
C LEU A 125 -13.65 -10.77 12.97
N LEU A 126 -14.95 -10.54 12.79
CA LEU A 126 -15.98 -11.32 13.47
C LEU A 126 -15.98 -12.78 13.00
N SER A 127 -15.81 -13.03 11.70
CA SER A 127 -15.64 -14.37 11.16
C SER A 127 -14.48 -15.10 11.84
N PHE A 128 -13.33 -14.43 12.00
CA PHE A 128 -12.17 -14.97 12.68
C PHE A 128 -12.42 -15.23 14.18
N LEU A 129 -13.04 -14.30 14.89
CA LEU A 129 -13.30 -14.43 16.33
C LEU A 129 -14.31 -15.55 16.66
N TYR A 130 -15.37 -15.69 15.87
CA TYR A 130 -16.43 -16.67 16.12
C TYR A 130 -16.15 -18.03 15.48
N HIS A 131 -15.52 -18.03 14.30
CA HIS A 131 -15.36 -19.24 13.50
C HIS A 131 -13.90 -19.61 13.25
N GLY A 132 -12.90 -18.85 13.70
CA GLY A 132 -11.50 -19.08 13.34
C GLY A 132 -10.95 -20.46 13.72
N MET A 133 -11.57 -21.17 14.67
CA MET A 133 -11.24 -22.56 14.99
C MET A 133 -11.70 -23.58 13.93
N TYR A 134 -12.73 -23.24 13.15
CA TYR A 134 -13.41 -24.14 12.21
C TYR A 134 -13.31 -23.68 10.75
N LYS A 135 -13.22 -22.37 10.53
CA LYS A 135 -13.07 -21.73 9.23
C LYS A 135 -11.67 -21.15 9.16
N CYS A 136 -10.92 -21.57 8.16
CA CYS A 136 -9.65 -20.97 7.83
C CYS A 136 -9.88 -19.88 6.77
N THR A 137 -9.55 -18.64 7.10
CA THR A 137 -9.44 -17.58 6.11
C THR A 137 -8.34 -17.98 5.12
N THR A 138 -8.64 -18.01 3.82
CA THR A 138 -7.65 -18.44 2.81
C THR A 138 -7.30 -17.35 1.82
N LEU A 139 -8.15 -16.33 1.69
CA LEU A 139 -7.97 -15.26 0.73
C LEU A 139 -6.98 -14.22 1.26
N VAL A 140 -6.10 -13.75 0.37
CA VAL A 140 -5.12 -12.70 0.67
C VAL A 140 -5.82 -11.41 1.09
N ASP A 141 -6.94 -11.08 0.46
CA ASP A 141 -7.69 -9.85 0.74
C ASP A 141 -8.32 -9.90 2.14
N ASP A 142 -8.90 -11.03 2.55
CA ASP A 142 -9.42 -11.21 3.91
C ASP A 142 -8.30 -11.11 4.98
N TRP A 143 -7.13 -11.71 4.72
CA TRP A 143 -5.97 -11.57 5.61
C TRP A 143 -5.43 -10.14 5.65
N THR A 144 -5.51 -9.42 4.52
CA THR A 144 -5.15 -8.00 4.44
C THR A 144 -6.12 -7.16 5.27
N ALA A 145 -7.42 -7.46 5.20
CA ALA A 145 -8.46 -6.80 5.98
C ALA A 145 -8.29 -7.08 7.49
N LEU A 146 -8.00 -8.33 7.85
CA LEU A 146 -7.64 -8.72 9.23
C LEU A 146 -6.39 -7.99 9.72
N LEU A 147 -5.34 -7.91 8.91
CA LEU A 147 -4.12 -7.17 9.25
C LEU A 147 -4.43 -5.68 9.50
N ALA A 148 -5.31 -5.08 8.69
CA ALA A 148 -5.69 -3.69 8.82
C ALA A 148 -6.45 -3.40 10.12
N ILE A 149 -7.54 -4.11 10.38
CA ILE A 149 -8.33 -3.89 11.60
C ILE A 149 -7.57 -4.28 12.87
N SER A 150 -6.79 -5.36 12.82
CA SER A 150 -5.99 -5.81 13.97
C SER A 150 -4.86 -4.85 14.31
N SER A 151 -4.22 -4.22 13.31
CA SER A 151 -3.24 -3.16 13.56
C SER A 151 -3.89 -1.91 14.13
N ARG A 152 -5.06 -1.50 13.61
CA ARG A 152 -5.75 -0.27 14.04
C ARG A 152 -6.30 -0.37 15.47
N TYR A 153 -6.89 -1.51 15.82
CA TYR A 153 -7.52 -1.74 17.12
C TYR A 153 -6.67 -2.58 18.09
N MET A 154 -5.38 -2.77 17.79
CA MET A 154 -4.43 -3.47 18.66
C MET A 154 -4.87 -4.90 19.05
N PHE A 155 -5.38 -5.67 18.09
CA PHE A 155 -5.56 -7.11 18.26
C PHE A 155 -4.24 -7.84 18.02
N HIS A 156 -3.35 -7.87 19.01
CA HIS A 156 -1.96 -8.29 18.83
C HIS A 156 -1.82 -9.71 18.24
N GLU A 157 -2.47 -10.71 18.83
CA GLU A 157 -2.39 -12.10 18.37
C GLU A 157 -2.97 -12.28 16.96
N ILE A 158 -4.09 -11.60 16.67
CA ILE A 158 -4.71 -11.63 15.34
C ILE A 158 -3.78 -10.99 14.30
N ARG A 159 -3.12 -9.89 14.67
CA ARG A 159 -2.15 -9.21 13.81
C ARG A 159 -0.98 -10.13 13.48
N LEU A 160 -0.37 -10.77 14.49
CA LEU A 160 0.72 -11.71 14.28
C LEU A 160 0.30 -12.88 13.40
N ARG A 161 -0.91 -13.41 13.62
CA ARG A 161 -1.46 -14.47 12.77
C ARG A 161 -1.63 -14.02 11.33
N ALA A 162 -2.20 -12.83 11.10
CA ALA A 162 -2.41 -12.29 9.77
C ALA A 162 -1.07 -12.07 9.03
N ILE A 163 -0.04 -11.59 9.72
CA ILE A 163 1.31 -11.45 9.15
C ILE A 163 1.86 -12.81 8.72
N SER A 164 1.84 -13.80 9.62
CA SER A 164 2.37 -15.14 9.33
C SER A 164 1.67 -15.79 8.13
N GLU A 165 0.36 -15.61 7.99
CA GLU A 165 -0.42 -16.16 6.88
C GLU A 165 -0.16 -15.42 5.56
N LEU A 166 0.00 -14.10 5.60
CA LEU A 166 0.40 -13.32 4.42
C LEU A 166 1.83 -13.65 3.98
N GLU A 167 2.75 -13.90 4.93
CA GLU A 167 4.11 -14.37 4.66
C GLU A 167 4.13 -15.72 3.96
N ALA A 168 3.35 -16.68 4.46
CA ALA A 168 3.19 -17.98 3.82
C ALA A 168 2.65 -17.87 2.39
N GLN A 169 1.92 -16.80 2.10
CA GLN A 169 1.32 -16.52 0.79
C GLN A 169 2.09 -15.49 -0.04
N HIS A 170 3.31 -15.09 0.34
CA HIS A 170 4.09 -14.06 -0.37
C HIS A 170 4.23 -14.30 -1.88
N ALA A 171 4.29 -15.55 -2.33
CA ALA A 171 4.35 -15.88 -3.76
C ALA A 171 3.10 -15.43 -4.55
N ARG A 172 1.96 -15.23 -3.87
CA ARG A 172 0.69 -14.74 -4.45
C ARG A 172 0.56 -13.22 -4.37
N ILE A 173 1.44 -12.55 -3.64
CA ILE A 173 1.38 -11.11 -3.38
C ILE A 173 2.54 -10.43 -4.10
N SER A 174 2.23 -9.49 -4.98
CA SER A 174 3.28 -8.77 -5.71
C SER A 174 4.26 -8.10 -4.74
N PRO A 175 5.56 -8.04 -5.05
CA PRO A 175 6.55 -7.39 -4.19
C PRO A 175 6.17 -5.96 -3.82
N VAL A 176 5.62 -5.21 -4.79
CA VAL A 176 5.16 -3.83 -4.57
C VAL A 176 4.03 -3.78 -3.56
N ARG A 177 3.03 -4.67 -3.69
CA ARG A 177 1.93 -4.75 -2.71
C ARG A 177 2.45 -5.13 -1.32
N ARG A 178 3.43 -6.02 -1.22
CA ARG A 178 4.09 -6.35 0.07
C ARG A 178 4.75 -5.13 0.71
N ILE A 179 5.50 -4.33 -0.05
CA ILE A 179 6.13 -3.10 0.45
C ILE A 179 5.07 -2.10 0.93
N VAL A 180 4.00 -1.91 0.17
CA VAL A 180 2.91 -0.99 0.54
C VAL A 180 2.20 -1.45 1.81
N LEU A 181 1.86 -2.74 1.90
CA LEU A 181 1.22 -3.31 3.10
C LEU A 181 2.14 -3.22 4.32
N ALA A 182 3.42 -3.51 4.13
CA ALA A 182 4.44 -3.42 5.16
C ALA A 182 4.56 -2.01 5.74
N ALA A 183 4.63 -0.99 4.86
CA ALA A 183 4.67 0.40 5.28
C ALA A 183 3.36 0.84 5.97
N LYS A 184 2.20 0.38 5.47
CA LYS A 184 0.88 0.74 6.03
C LYS A 184 0.63 0.13 7.41
N HIS A 185 1.14 -1.06 7.67
CA HIS A 185 0.86 -1.83 8.89
C HIS A 185 2.08 -2.01 9.80
N ASP A 186 3.17 -1.30 9.52
CA ASP A 186 4.42 -1.31 10.28
C ASP A 186 5.01 -2.74 10.43
N VAL A 187 5.26 -3.37 9.29
CA VAL A 187 5.89 -4.70 9.20
C VAL A 187 7.28 -4.54 8.58
N HIS A 188 8.33 -4.62 9.38
CA HIS A 188 9.69 -4.27 8.96
C HIS A 188 10.40 -5.38 8.19
N GLU A 189 9.91 -6.61 8.29
CA GLU A 189 10.53 -7.82 7.73
C GLU A 189 10.28 -7.97 6.22
N TRP A 190 9.22 -7.36 5.70
CA TRP A 190 8.75 -7.55 4.33
C TRP A 190 9.42 -6.67 3.27
N PRO A 191 9.76 -5.39 3.52
CA PRO A 191 10.29 -4.52 2.47
C PRO A 191 11.60 -5.02 1.86
N LYS A 192 12.55 -5.47 2.69
CA LYS A 192 13.87 -5.94 2.23
C LYS A 192 13.79 -7.10 1.23
N PRO A 193 13.16 -8.24 1.52
CA PRO A 193 13.03 -9.33 0.55
C PRO A 193 12.23 -8.92 -0.69
N ALA A 194 11.22 -8.05 -0.54
CA ALA A 194 10.45 -7.54 -1.68
C ALA A 194 11.29 -6.64 -2.61
N TYR A 195 12.13 -5.76 -2.06
CA TYR A 195 13.06 -4.95 -2.86
C TYR A 195 14.11 -5.80 -3.56
N VAL A 196 14.64 -6.83 -2.90
CA VAL A 196 15.57 -7.79 -3.50
C VAL A 196 14.92 -8.51 -4.68
N GLU A 197 13.68 -8.97 -4.53
CA GLU A 197 12.92 -9.58 -5.62
C GLU A 197 12.68 -8.60 -6.79
N LEU A 198 12.31 -7.35 -6.49
CA LEU A 198 12.17 -6.30 -7.49
C LEU A 198 13.48 -5.96 -8.19
N CYS A 199 14.63 -6.06 -7.53
CA CYS A 199 15.93 -5.86 -8.15
C CYS A 199 16.32 -7.00 -9.08
N MET A 200 15.94 -8.24 -8.73
CA MET A 200 16.27 -9.42 -9.53
C MET A 200 15.33 -9.64 -10.72
N ARG A 201 14.08 -9.15 -10.65
CA ARG A 201 13.07 -9.27 -11.70
C ARG A 201 13.57 -8.68 -13.04
N ASN A 202 13.25 -9.36 -14.13
CA ASN A 202 13.61 -8.89 -15.48
C ASN A 202 12.81 -7.66 -15.89
N ASP A 203 11.49 -7.66 -15.62
CA ASP A 203 10.62 -6.57 -16.01
C ASP A 203 10.94 -5.27 -15.25
N PRO A 204 11.00 -4.13 -15.96
CA PRO A 204 11.20 -2.83 -15.34
C PRO A 204 10.02 -2.45 -14.43
N LEU A 205 10.20 -1.40 -13.64
CA LEU A 205 9.12 -0.85 -12.82
C LEU A 205 8.09 -0.17 -13.73
N SER A 206 6.83 -0.55 -13.60
CA SER A 206 5.75 0.13 -14.31
C SER A 206 5.41 1.49 -13.67
N PRO A 207 4.81 2.44 -14.41
CA PRO A 207 4.38 3.71 -13.81
C PRO A 207 3.39 3.55 -12.65
N TRP A 208 2.54 2.51 -12.71
CA TRP A 208 1.58 2.20 -11.65
C TRP A 208 2.25 1.65 -10.39
N GLU A 209 3.26 0.81 -10.53
CA GLU A 209 4.08 0.34 -9.41
C GLU A 209 4.88 1.50 -8.79
N ALA A 210 5.49 2.36 -9.63
CA ALA A 210 6.22 3.54 -9.17
C ALA A 210 5.33 4.49 -8.36
N LYS A 211 4.08 4.70 -8.81
CA LYS A 211 3.09 5.51 -8.09
C LYS A 211 2.79 4.93 -6.69
N GLN A 212 2.69 3.61 -6.56
CA GLN A 212 2.42 2.95 -5.27
C GLN A 212 3.61 2.99 -4.31
N LEU A 213 4.83 2.77 -4.82
CA LEU A 213 6.04 2.84 -3.99
C LEU A 213 6.31 4.26 -3.49
N GLY A 214 5.84 5.26 -4.24
CA GLY A 214 6.19 6.66 -4.03
C GLY A 214 7.52 7.03 -4.67
N LEU A 215 7.72 8.32 -4.90
CA LEU A 215 8.87 8.84 -5.66
C LEU A 215 10.22 8.39 -5.08
N TYR A 216 10.40 8.54 -3.76
CA TYR A 216 11.67 8.21 -3.10
C TYR A 216 12.03 6.73 -3.31
N ASN A 217 11.14 5.80 -2.94
CA ASN A 217 11.40 4.37 -3.05
C ASN A 217 11.57 3.92 -4.52
N ALA A 218 10.81 4.51 -5.44
CA ALA A 218 10.96 4.23 -6.87
C ALA A 218 12.34 4.64 -7.40
N VAL A 219 12.83 5.82 -7.02
CA VAL A 219 14.18 6.30 -7.39
C VAL A 219 15.27 5.43 -6.76
N MET A 220 15.13 5.07 -5.49
CA MET A 220 16.09 4.20 -4.80
C MET A 220 16.12 2.80 -5.42
N LEU A 221 14.96 2.27 -5.80
CA LEU A 221 14.86 0.98 -6.49
C LEU A 221 15.50 1.06 -7.90
N ALA A 222 15.32 2.15 -8.63
CA ALA A 222 15.97 2.36 -9.92
C ALA A 222 17.50 2.35 -9.78
N LYS A 223 18.05 3.09 -8.80
CA LYS A 223 19.48 3.08 -8.49
C LYS A 223 19.99 1.69 -8.13
N ALA A 224 19.27 0.97 -7.28
CA ALA A 224 19.62 -0.40 -6.92
C ALA A 224 19.67 -1.31 -8.16
N ARG A 225 18.65 -1.20 -9.03
CA ARG A 225 18.60 -1.96 -10.29
C ARG A 225 19.74 -1.60 -11.24
N GLU A 226 20.13 -0.34 -11.36
CA GLU A 226 21.29 0.07 -12.17
C GLU A 226 22.58 -0.61 -11.70
N VAL A 227 22.84 -0.62 -10.38
CA VAL A 227 24.01 -1.30 -9.79
C VAL A 227 23.98 -2.80 -10.10
N VAL A 228 22.81 -3.44 -9.96
CA VAL A 228 22.62 -4.86 -10.25
C VAL A 228 22.80 -5.17 -11.74
N LEU A 229 22.31 -4.31 -12.63
CA LEU A 229 22.48 -4.45 -14.07
C LEU A 229 23.94 -4.28 -14.49
N LEU A 230 24.65 -3.28 -13.95
CA LEU A 230 26.08 -3.11 -14.20
C LEU A 230 26.87 -4.34 -13.76
N ARG A 231 26.55 -4.92 -12.59
CA ARG A 231 27.18 -6.16 -12.13
C ARG A 231 26.93 -7.32 -13.11
N ARG A 232 25.71 -7.46 -13.64
CA ARG A 232 25.39 -8.47 -14.67
C ARG A 232 26.20 -8.24 -15.94
N VAL A 233 26.30 -6.99 -16.41
CA VAL A 233 27.10 -6.64 -17.60
C VAL A 233 28.57 -7.00 -17.38
N THR A 234 29.18 -6.63 -16.24
CA THR A 234 30.58 -6.97 -15.94
C THR A 234 30.82 -8.48 -15.91
N ILE A 235 29.88 -9.27 -15.36
CA ILE A 235 29.96 -10.74 -15.37
C ILE A 235 29.91 -11.27 -16.81
N LEU A 236 29.02 -10.75 -17.65
CA LEU A 236 28.90 -11.15 -19.05
C LEU A 236 30.15 -10.75 -19.86
N GLU A 237 30.67 -9.55 -19.65
CA GLU A 237 31.91 -9.09 -20.28
C GLU A 237 33.11 -9.96 -19.88
N ALA A 238 33.24 -10.35 -18.61
CA ALA A 238 34.29 -11.25 -18.16
C ALA A 238 34.16 -12.66 -18.77
N ALA A 239 32.92 -13.14 -18.95
CA ALA A 239 32.65 -14.41 -19.61
C ALA A 239 33.01 -14.38 -21.10
N LEU A 240 32.69 -13.29 -21.80
CA LEU A 240 33.01 -13.10 -23.22
C LEU A 240 34.51 -12.80 -23.45
N GLY A 241 35.12 -11.99 -22.59
CA GLY A 241 36.54 -11.59 -22.65
C GLY A 241 37.53 -12.69 -22.29
N SER A 242 37.07 -13.78 -21.64
CA SER A 242 37.86 -15.00 -21.45
C SER A 242 38.04 -15.82 -22.75
N GLY A 243 37.50 -15.33 -23.88
CA GLY A 243 37.53 -15.95 -25.21
C GLY A 243 38.79 -15.71 -26.05
N ALA A 244 39.98 -15.45 -25.47
CA ALA A 244 41.21 -15.48 -26.27
C ALA A 244 41.44 -16.91 -26.79
N GLY A 245 40.98 -17.23 -28.01
CA GLY A 245 41.11 -18.50 -28.73
C GLY A 245 42.43 -19.22 -28.45
N CYS A 246 42.41 -20.52 -28.10
CA CYS A 246 43.65 -21.29 -28.04
C CYS A 246 44.07 -21.41 -29.48
N PRO A 247 45.27 -20.99 -29.88
CA PRO A 247 45.71 -21.10 -31.27
C PRO A 247 45.71 -22.54 -31.79
N CYS A 248 45.56 -23.54 -30.90
CA CYS A 248 45.57 -24.96 -31.18
C CYS A 248 44.29 -25.55 -31.79
N GLY A 249 43.12 -24.87 -31.69
CA GLY A 249 41.87 -25.29 -32.35
C GLY A 249 41.29 -26.67 -31.98
N THR A 250 41.83 -27.39 -30.99
CA THR A 250 41.41 -28.75 -30.63
C THR A 250 40.22 -28.76 -29.66
N GLU A 251 39.28 -29.69 -29.85
CA GLU A 251 38.08 -29.89 -28.99
C GLU A 251 38.43 -30.03 -27.49
N VAL A 252 39.62 -30.56 -27.18
CA VAL A 252 40.10 -30.75 -25.80
C VAL A 252 40.27 -29.39 -25.09
N CYS A 253 40.83 -28.40 -25.78
CA CYS A 253 41.03 -27.07 -25.22
C CYS A 253 39.71 -26.29 -25.13
N GLU A 254 38.77 -26.55 -26.03
CA GLU A 254 37.42 -25.99 -25.97
C GLU A 254 36.62 -26.53 -24.78
N ARG A 255 36.65 -27.85 -24.53
CA ARG A 255 36.03 -28.46 -23.33
C ARG A 255 36.69 -27.98 -22.03
N ALA A 256 38.02 -27.79 -22.01
CA ALA A 256 38.71 -27.25 -20.83
C ALA A 256 38.29 -25.80 -20.52
N ARG A 257 38.08 -24.97 -21.55
CA ARG A 257 37.55 -23.60 -21.40
C ARG A 257 36.13 -23.57 -20.89
N LEU A 258 35.25 -24.39 -21.45
CA LEU A 258 33.86 -24.46 -20.99
C LEU A 258 33.79 -24.88 -19.52
N ARG A 259 34.65 -25.82 -19.09
CA ARG A 259 34.78 -26.23 -17.68
C ARG A 259 35.31 -25.12 -16.77
N GLU A 260 36.31 -24.35 -17.21
CA GLU A 260 36.79 -23.19 -16.45
C GLU A 260 35.75 -22.06 -16.39
N ALA A 261 35.05 -21.79 -17.48
CA ALA A 261 33.96 -20.80 -17.51
C ALA A 261 32.81 -21.19 -16.57
N GLN A 262 32.45 -22.48 -16.52
CA GLN A 262 31.48 -23.01 -15.56
C GLN A 262 31.97 -22.89 -14.10
N LYS A 263 33.27 -23.06 -13.84
CA LYS A 263 33.85 -22.83 -12.50
C LYS A 263 33.89 -21.35 -12.09
N ARG A 264 33.97 -20.44 -13.07
CA ARG A 264 34.04 -18.97 -12.85
C ARG A 264 32.67 -18.30 -12.82
N ALA A 265 31.60 -18.99 -13.24
CA ALA A 265 30.25 -18.46 -13.16
C ALA A 265 29.93 -18.17 -11.67
N PRO A 266 29.48 -16.95 -11.34
CA PRO A 266 29.13 -16.63 -9.96
C PRO A 266 28.02 -17.57 -9.49
N GLU A 267 28.19 -18.11 -8.30
CA GLU A 267 27.16 -18.94 -7.70
C GLU A 267 25.88 -18.11 -7.53
N LYS A 268 24.72 -18.72 -7.74
CA LYS A 268 23.43 -18.01 -7.65
C LYS A 268 23.25 -17.34 -6.28
N ASP A 269 23.83 -17.97 -5.24
CA ASP A 269 23.83 -17.44 -3.87
C ASP A 269 24.71 -16.19 -3.72
N ASP A 270 25.90 -16.16 -4.32
CA ASP A 270 26.79 -14.99 -4.35
C ASP A 270 26.09 -13.76 -4.98
N PHE A 271 25.36 -13.98 -6.09
CA PHE A 271 24.62 -12.90 -6.73
C PHE A 271 23.44 -12.42 -5.87
N HIS A 272 22.70 -13.32 -5.24
CA HIS A 272 21.60 -12.96 -4.34
C HIS A 272 22.10 -12.17 -3.12
N GLN A 273 23.22 -12.59 -2.52
CA GLN A 273 23.86 -11.89 -1.41
C GLN A 273 24.33 -10.49 -1.83
N PHE A 274 24.92 -10.35 -3.02
CA PHE A 274 25.28 -9.05 -3.59
C PHE A 274 24.07 -8.12 -3.71
N VAL A 275 22.96 -8.59 -4.31
CA VAL A 275 21.73 -7.79 -4.45
C VAL A 275 21.17 -7.41 -3.08
N THR A 276 21.18 -8.35 -2.13
CA THR A 276 20.75 -8.11 -0.75
C THR A 276 21.58 -7.03 -0.07
N GLY A 277 22.91 -7.03 -0.28
CA GLY A 277 23.82 -5.98 0.20
C GLY A 277 23.47 -4.60 -0.36
N VAL A 278 23.29 -4.50 -1.69
CA VAL A 278 22.91 -3.24 -2.37
C VAL A 278 21.60 -2.68 -1.82
N VAL A 279 20.58 -3.54 -1.63
CA VAL A 279 19.30 -3.11 -1.06
C VAL A 279 19.45 -2.64 0.38
N SER A 280 20.21 -3.36 1.21
CA SER A 280 20.43 -3.00 2.62
C SER A 280 21.10 -1.62 2.75
N GLU A 281 22.12 -1.37 1.94
CA GLU A 281 22.86 -0.11 1.93
C GLU A 281 21.98 1.07 1.49
N LEU A 282 21.29 0.93 0.36
CA LEU A 282 20.51 2.01 -0.22
C LEU A 282 19.26 2.36 0.59
N PHE A 283 18.59 1.37 1.17
CA PHE A 283 17.34 1.58 1.90
C PHE A 283 17.53 1.65 3.42
N SER A 284 18.75 1.44 3.94
CA SER A 284 19.04 1.38 5.38
C SER A 284 18.20 0.31 6.10
N LEU A 285 18.11 -0.88 5.50
CA LEU A 285 17.29 -2.03 5.93
C LEU A 285 18.12 -3.27 6.33
#